data_AF-A0AB35HF17-F1
#
_entry.id   AF-A0AB35HF17-F1
#
_cell.length_a   1.000
_cell.length_b   1.000
_cell.length_c   1.000
_cell.angle_alpha   90.00
_cell.angle_beta   90.00
_cell.angle_gamma   90.00
#
_symmetry.space_group_name_H-M   'P 1'
#
loop_
_entity.id
_entity.type
_entity.pdbx_description
1 polymer ?
#
loop_
_entity_poly.entity_id
_entity_poly.type
_entity_poly.pdbx_seq_one_letter_code
_entity_poly.pdbx_strand_id
1 'polypeptide(L)'
;MLSWIMLLLVLIALTVIGTWVWGSIFGRGEVMHPLDEPQKVRENNRAALREGRLDQVKFEVVPRGYRQDQVDDLLAQLEEQLSSAQKRSKLEGKEVN
;
A
#
# COMPACT_ATOMS: atom_id res chain seq x y z
N MET A 1 52.43 -25.74 8.80
CA MET A 1 51.06 -26.18 8.45
C MET A 1 49.94 -25.55 9.30
N LEU A 2 50.19 -24.51 10.12
CA LEU A 2 49.15 -23.83 10.92
C LEU A 2 48.59 -22.55 10.26
N SER A 3 49.32 -21.98 9.29
CA SER A 3 48.96 -20.71 8.63
C SER A 3 47.63 -20.77 7.87
N TRP A 4 47.28 -21.92 7.27
CA TRP A 4 46.05 -22.05 6.50
C TRP A 4 44.81 -22.18 7.40
N ILE A 5 44.96 -22.80 8.58
CA ILE A 5 43.91 -22.89 9.60
C ILE A 5 43.60 -21.49 10.15
N MET A 6 44.64 -20.69 10.41
CA MET A 6 44.45 -19.30 10.84
C MET A 6 43.72 -18.47 9.77
N LEU A 7 44.08 -18.63 8.50
CA LEU A 7 43.41 -17.96 7.38
C LEU A 7 41.92 -18.33 7.33
N LEU A 8 41.58 -19.60 7.51
CA LEU A 8 40.21 -20.09 7.46
C LEU A 8 39.37 -19.51 8.62
N LEU A 9 39.94 -19.41 9.82
CA LEU A 9 39.27 -18.78 10.96
C LEU A 9 38.99 -17.29 10.73
N VAL A 10 39.96 -16.55 10.17
CA VAL A 10 39.78 -15.14 9.83
C VAL A 10 38.69 -14.97 8.76
N LEU A 11 38.65 -15.84 7.76
CA LEU A 11 37.64 -15.81 6.71
C LEU A 11 36.23 -16.05 7.26
N ILE A 12 36.07 -17.01 8.17
CA ILE A 12 34.80 -17.27 8.86
C ILE A 12 34.38 -16.05 9.68
N ALA A 13 35.31 -15.46 10.45
CA ALA A 13 35.00 -14.27 11.23
C ALA A 13 34.55 -13.10 10.35
N LEU A 14 35.25 -12.84 9.24
CA LEU A 14 34.89 -11.78 8.29
C LEU A 14 33.54 -12.01 7.61
N THR A 15 33.21 -13.25 7.26
CA THR A 15 31.92 -13.57 6.63
C THR A 15 30.74 -13.42 7.61
N VAL A 16 30.89 -13.84 8.86
CA VAL A 16 29.87 -13.64 9.90
C VAL A 16 29.66 -12.16 10.20
N ILE A 17 30.74 -11.39 10.37
CA ILE A 17 30.65 -9.94 10.63
C ILE A 17 30.06 -9.23 9.41
N GLY A 18 30.54 -9.55 8.22
CA GLY A 18 30.06 -8.95 6.97
C GLY A 18 28.58 -9.18 6.76
N THR A 19 28.09 -10.42 6.94
CA THR A 19 26.66 -10.75 6.80
C THR A 19 25.79 -10.09 7.85
N TRP A 20 26.27 -9.96 9.10
CA TRP A 20 25.55 -9.28 10.16
C TRP A 20 25.44 -7.77 9.90
N VAL A 21 26.55 -7.14 9.50
CA VAL A 21 26.60 -5.72 9.14
C VAL A 21 25.72 -5.44 7.93
N TRP A 22 25.81 -6.25 6.87
CA TRP A 22 24.93 -6.12 5.71
C TRP A 22 23.45 -6.29 6.09
N GLY A 23 23.11 -7.29 6.91
CA GLY A 23 21.73 -7.49 7.38
C GLY A 23 21.20 -6.33 8.25
N SER A 24 22.08 -5.61 8.93
CA SER A 24 21.72 -4.42 9.71
C SER A 24 21.58 -3.15 8.85
N ILE A 25 22.46 -2.96 7.86
CA ILE A 25 22.51 -1.76 7.01
C ILE A 25 21.46 -1.82 5.89
N PHE A 26 21.30 -2.98 5.25
CA PHE A 26 20.28 -3.16 4.20
C PHE A 26 18.87 -3.33 4.79
N GLY A 27 18.77 -3.43 6.11
CA GLY A 27 17.52 -3.65 6.83
C GLY A 27 16.99 -5.05 6.58
N ARG A 28 16.48 -5.69 7.64
CA ARG A 28 15.40 -6.67 7.44
C ARG A 28 14.28 -5.86 6.80
N GLY A 29 14.18 -5.92 5.47
CA GLY A 29 13.28 -5.09 4.65
C GLY A 29 12.02 -4.82 5.42
N GLU A 30 11.74 -3.52 5.62
CA GLU A 30 10.78 -2.97 6.56
C GLU A 30 9.69 -3.99 6.87
N VAL A 31 9.57 -4.37 8.15
CA VAL A 31 8.49 -5.22 8.63
C VAL A 31 7.20 -4.54 8.21
N MET A 32 6.70 -4.93 7.03
CA MET A 32 5.46 -4.44 6.47
C MET A 32 4.44 -4.63 7.58
N HIS A 33 3.80 -3.54 7.99
CA HIS A 33 2.71 -3.60 8.94
C HIS A 33 1.81 -4.78 8.54
N PRO A 34 1.37 -5.62 9.50
CA PRO A 34 0.52 -6.76 9.17
C PRO A 34 -0.61 -6.27 8.27
N LEU A 35 -0.71 -6.85 7.08
CA LEU A 35 -1.77 -6.53 6.13
C LEU A 35 -3.08 -6.57 6.91
N ASP A 36 -3.80 -5.45 6.96
CA ASP A 36 -5.11 -5.40 7.60
C ASP A 36 -5.94 -6.56 7.05
N GLU A 37 -6.53 -7.37 7.94
CA GLU A 37 -7.32 -8.53 7.51
C GLU A 37 -8.37 -8.10 6.46
N PRO A 38 -8.61 -8.91 5.42
CA PRO A 38 -9.52 -8.55 4.32
C PRO A 38 -10.90 -8.05 4.77
N GLN A 39 -11.39 -8.56 5.91
CA GLN A 39 -12.66 -8.12 6.50
C GLN A 39 -12.60 -6.68 7.03
N LYS A 40 -11.48 -6.27 7.63
CA LYS A 40 -11.27 -4.91 8.17
C LYS A 40 -11.21 -3.87 7.05
N VAL A 41 -10.61 -4.21 5.90
CA VAL A 41 -10.55 -3.30 4.73
C VAL A 41 -11.96 -2.96 4.24
N ARG A 42 -12.86 -3.94 4.13
CA ARG A 42 -14.24 -3.72 3.66
C ARG A 42 -15.06 -2.89 4.65
N GLU A 43 -14.89 -3.11 5.94
CA GLU A 43 -15.57 -2.34 6.98
C GLU A 43 -15.08 -0.89 7.03
N ASN A 44 -13.76 -0.68 6.96
CA ASN A 44 -13.15 0.64 6.90
C ASN A 44 -13.62 1.42 5.67
N ASN A 45 -13.68 0.78 4.51
CA ASN A 45 -14.20 1.43 3.29
C ASN A 45 -15.67 1.83 3.43
N ARG A 46 -16.51 0.99 4.05
CA ARG A 46 -17.92 1.35 4.32
C ARG A 46 -18.03 2.52 5.28
N ALA A 47 -17.18 2.59 6.30
CA ALA A 47 -17.14 3.73 7.22
C ALA A 47 -16.68 5.01 6.51
N ALA A 48 -15.59 4.94 5.74
CA ALA A 48 -15.06 6.05 4.96
C ALA A 48 -16.10 6.61 3.96
N LEU A 49 -16.85 5.74 3.28
CA LEU A 49 -17.94 6.14 2.39
C LEU A 49 -19.06 6.90 3.10
N ARG A 50 -19.46 6.47 4.31
CA ARG A 50 -20.50 7.16 5.09
C ARG A 50 -20.05 8.55 5.54
N GLU A 51 -18.77 8.73 5.75
CA GLU A 51 -18.16 9.97 6.21
C GLU A 51 -17.68 10.87 5.06
N GLY A 52 -17.87 10.44 3.80
CA GLY A 52 -17.44 11.19 2.61
C GLY A 52 -15.93 11.24 2.39
N ARG A 53 -15.17 10.35 3.04
CA ARG A 53 -13.69 10.30 2.99
C ARG A 53 -13.22 9.32 1.91
N LEU A 54 -13.50 9.63 0.65
CA LEU A 54 -13.17 8.75 -0.49
C LEU A 54 -11.66 8.49 -0.64
N ASP A 55 -10.84 9.45 -0.22
CA ASP A 55 -9.38 9.39 -0.16
C ASP A 55 -8.85 8.29 0.78
N GLN A 56 -9.68 7.79 1.69
CA GLN A 56 -9.29 6.79 2.70
C GLN A 56 -9.70 5.36 2.33
N VAL A 57 -10.39 5.18 1.19
CA VAL A 57 -10.77 3.88 0.68
C VAL A 57 -9.54 3.13 0.19
N LYS A 58 -9.37 1.88 0.62
CA LYS A 58 -8.23 1.03 0.26
C LYS A 58 -8.69 -0.27 -0.39
N PHE A 59 -7.91 -0.78 -1.32
CA PHE A 59 -8.16 -2.07 -1.97
C PHE A 59 -7.03 -3.06 -1.65
N GLU A 60 -7.40 -4.30 -1.38
CA GLU A 60 -6.44 -5.39 -1.22
C GLU A 60 -5.87 -5.78 -2.59
N VAL A 61 -4.55 -5.98 -2.65
CA VAL A 61 -3.87 -6.44 -3.86
C VAL A 61 -3.72 -7.96 -3.79
N VAL A 62 -4.42 -8.66 -4.67
CA VAL A 62 -4.38 -10.11 -4.77
C VAL A 62 -3.65 -10.57 -6.04
N PRO A 63 -3.06 -11.79 -6.07
CA PRO A 63 -2.31 -12.29 -7.23
C PRO A 63 -3.07 -12.28 -8.56
N ARG A 64 -4.40 -12.33 -8.51
CA ARG A 64 -5.30 -12.19 -9.65
C ARG A 64 -6.39 -11.18 -9.31
N GLY A 65 -6.10 -9.91 -9.56
CA GLY A 65 -7.02 -8.80 -9.39
C GLY A 65 -7.03 -7.88 -10.62
N TYR A 66 -7.86 -6.85 -10.56
CA TYR A 66 -7.79 -5.77 -11.54
C TYR A 66 -6.49 -4.98 -11.38
N ARG A 67 -6.00 -4.39 -12.46
CA ARG A 67 -4.86 -3.49 -12.37
C ARG A 67 -5.28 -2.18 -11.70
N GLN A 68 -4.39 -1.64 -10.88
CA GLN A 68 -4.65 -0.46 -10.06
C GLN A 68 -4.90 0.78 -10.94
N ASP A 69 -4.05 1.00 -11.95
CA ASP A 69 -4.20 2.09 -12.91
C ASP A 69 -5.59 2.13 -13.57
N GLN A 70 -6.09 0.97 -14.01
CA GLN A 70 -7.40 0.86 -14.64
C GLN A 70 -8.57 1.16 -13.68
N VAL A 71 -8.42 0.76 -12.42
CA VAL A 71 -9.43 1.02 -11.39
C VAL A 71 -9.42 2.49 -11.00
N ASP A 72 -8.24 3.09 -10.84
CA ASP A 72 -8.07 4.50 -10.47
C ASP A 72 -8.63 5.42 -11.57
N ASP A 73 -8.33 5.15 -12.85
CA ASP A 73 -8.85 5.90 -13.99
C ASP A 73 -10.39 5.83 -14.06
N LEU A 74 -10.98 4.68 -13.75
CA LEU A 74 -12.44 4.50 -13.73
C LEU A 74 -13.08 5.28 -12.57
N LEU A 75 -12.48 5.22 -11.38
CA LEU A 75 -12.98 5.93 -10.20
C LEU A 75 -12.92 7.45 -10.39
N ALA A 76 -11.84 7.97 -10.97
CA ALA A 76 -11.70 9.39 -11.28
C ALA A 76 -12.80 9.88 -12.23
N GLN A 77 -13.10 9.13 -13.30
CA GLN A 77 -14.16 9.46 -14.24
C GLN A 77 -15.56 9.42 -13.58
N LEU A 78 -15.80 8.47 -12.69
CA LEU A 78 -17.07 8.37 -11.94
C LEU A 78 -17.25 9.55 -10.97
N GLU A 79 -16.18 9.98 -10.31
CA GLU A 79 -16.19 11.16 -9.43
C GLU A 79 -16.51 12.44 -10.21
N GLU A 80 -15.92 12.62 -11.39
CA GLU A 80 -16.21 13.75 -12.27
C GLU A 80 -17.68 13.75 -12.72
N GLN A 81 -18.22 12.59 -13.10
CA GLN A 81 -19.64 12.48 -13.48
C GLN A 81 -20.58 12.78 -12.32
N LEU A 82 -20.28 12.25 -11.13
CA LEU A 82 -21.12 12.45 -9.93
C LEU A 82 -21.13 13.91 -9.48
N SER A 83 -19.96 14.56 -9.44
CA SER A 83 -19.85 15.98 -9.10
C SER A 83 -20.59 16.87 -10.11
N SER A 84 -20.54 16.50 -11.40
CA SER A 84 -21.27 17.19 -12.47
C SER A 84 -22.79 16.99 -12.38
N ALA A 85 -23.25 15.81 -11.95
CA ALA A 85 -24.67 15.53 -11.72
C ALA A 85 -25.21 16.30 -10.50
N GLN A 86 -24.44 16.33 -9.40
CA GLN A 86 -24.80 17.10 -8.20
C GLN A 86 -24.89 18.60 -8.47
N LYS A 87 -23.95 19.15 -9.26
CA LYS A 87 -24.01 20.56 -9.69
C LYS A 87 -25.28 20.86 -10.47
N ARG A 88 -25.67 19.99 -11.41
CA ARG A 88 -26.91 20.13 -12.20
C ARG A 88 -28.16 20.11 -11.33
N SER A 89 -28.29 19.11 -10.45
CA SER A 89 -29.42 19.01 -9.51
C SER A 89 -29.55 20.23 -8.60
N LYS A 90 -28.43 20.80 -8.13
CA LYS A 90 -28.42 22.00 -7.29
C LYS A 90 -28.84 23.27 -8.05
N LEU A 91 -28.58 23.34 -9.36
CA LEU A 91 -29.00 24.45 -10.21
C LEU A 91 -30.50 24.38 -10.50
N GLU A 92 -31.01 23.19 -10.87
CA GLU A 92 -32.45 22.98 -11.10
C GLU A 92 -33.28 23.25 -9.84
N GLY A 93 -32.82 22.84 -8.66
CA GLY A 93 -33.49 23.14 -7.39
C GLY A 93 -33.48 24.63 -7.01
N LYS A 94 -32.60 25.45 -7.59
CA LYS A 94 -32.52 26.89 -7.34
C LYS A 94 -33.38 27.71 -8.30
N GLU A 95 -33.72 27.18 -9.48
CA GLU A 95 -34.60 27.88 -10.42
C GLU A 95 -36.09 27.70 -10.10
N VAL A 96 -36.43 26.74 -9.22
CA VAL A 96 -37.82 26.43 -8.84
C VAL A 96 -38.28 27.20 -7.57
N ASN A 97 -37.40 27.98 -6.93
CA ASN A 97 -37.71 28.78 -5.73
C ASN A 97 -37.30 30.25 -5.90
#